data_AF-A0A2P4NXG7-F1
#
_entry.id   AF-A0A2P4NXG7-F1
#
_cell.length_a   1.000
_cell.length_b   1.000
_cell.length_c   1.000
_cell.angle_alpha   90.00
_cell.angle_beta   90.00
_cell.angle_gamma   90.00
#
_symmetry.space_group_name_H-M   'P 1'
#
loop_
_entity.id
_entity.type
_entity.pdbx_description
1 polymer ?
#
loop_
_entity_poly.entity_id
_entity_poly.type
_entity_poly.pdbx_seq_one_letter_code
_entity_poly.pdbx_strand_id
1 'polypeptide(L)'
;MQSEIDEIDSLKIYIARLEVENAELRKKFAEIEARNAELKARIVKLEDKQLQNEILPMVTMTGILTPTFHVYYSKQLNQLPRSIKIDTWRRLTSRKHPLSIEQASSIHPEVEDLLNKAFGNYIKQKERQKMKPITSDCETSLRQENEELCISKQ
;
A
#
# COMPACT_ATOMS: atom_id res chain seq x y z
N MET A 1 -33.07 -69.54 10.99
CA MET A 1 -33.75 -69.41 9.69
C MET A 1 -34.54 -68.12 9.57
N GLN A 2 -35.73 -67.94 10.17
CA GLN A 2 -36.51 -66.70 9.94
C GLN A 2 -35.82 -65.43 10.47
N SER A 3 -35.22 -65.48 11.66
CA SER A 3 -34.47 -64.34 12.23
C SER A 3 -33.25 -63.93 11.40
N GLU A 4 -32.57 -64.89 10.77
CA GLU A 4 -31.42 -64.64 9.90
C GLU A 4 -31.85 -64.00 8.58
N ILE A 5 -33.02 -64.39 8.06
CA ILE A 5 -33.63 -63.79 6.86
C ILE A 5 -34.00 -62.32 7.12
N ASP A 6 -34.63 -62.04 8.27
CA ASP A 6 -35.03 -60.68 8.65
C ASP A 6 -33.81 -59.75 8.89
N GLU A 7 -32.70 -60.30 9.40
CA GLU A 7 -31.43 -59.58 9.58
C GLU A 7 -30.75 -59.28 8.24
N ILE A 8 -30.76 -60.24 7.31
CA ILE A 8 -30.26 -60.05 5.93
C ILE A 8 -31.01 -58.93 5.21
N ASP A 9 -32.34 -58.89 5.33
CA ASP A 9 -33.15 -57.86 4.68
C ASP A 9 -32.93 -56.47 5.31
N SER A 10 -32.73 -56.40 6.62
CA SER A 10 -32.34 -55.16 7.32
C SER A 10 -30.99 -54.64 6.83
N LEU A 11 -30.01 -55.52 6.64
CA LEU A 11 -28.69 -55.16 6.11
C LEU A 11 -28.76 -54.68 4.65
N LYS A 12 -29.58 -55.29 3.80
CA LYS A 12 -29.78 -54.83 2.41
C LYS A 12 -30.33 -53.41 2.36
N ILE A 13 -31.31 -53.08 3.21
CA ILE A 13 -31.87 -51.72 3.29
C ILE A 13 -30.80 -50.73 3.73
N TYR A 14 -29.96 -51.10 4.71
CA TYR A 14 -28.87 -50.26 5.18
C TYR A 14 -27.82 -50.01 4.09
N ILE A 15 -27.43 -51.04 3.33
CA ILE A 15 -26.51 -50.93 2.20
C ILE A 15 -27.09 -49.98 1.14
N ALA A 16 -28.35 -50.13 0.76
CA ALA A 16 -28.98 -49.25 -0.22
C ALA A 16 -28.98 -47.77 0.21
N ARG A 17 -29.17 -47.48 1.51
CA ARG A 17 -29.06 -46.11 2.04
C ARG A 17 -27.63 -45.57 1.92
N LEU A 18 -26.63 -46.38 2.28
CA LEU A 18 -25.22 -46.00 2.14
C LEU A 18 -24.82 -45.77 0.69
N GLU A 19 -25.35 -46.54 -0.26
CA GLU A 19 -25.11 -46.35 -1.69
C GLU A 19 -25.66 -45.01 -2.19
N VAL A 20 -26.87 -44.63 -1.76
CA VAL A 20 -27.47 -43.33 -2.08
C VAL A 20 -26.64 -42.19 -1.48
N GLU A 21 -26.27 -42.29 -0.20
CA GLU A 21 -25.46 -41.27 0.47
C GLU A 21 -24.08 -41.11 -0.19
N ASN A 22 -23.44 -42.22 -0.57
CA ASN A 22 -22.18 -42.20 -1.33
C ASN A 22 -22.33 -41.55 -2.70
N ALA A 23 -23.44 -41.78 -3.40
CA ALA A 23 -23.71 -41.13 -4.68
C ALA A 23 -23.90 -39.61 -4.52
N GLU A 24 -24.61 -39.17 -3.47
CA GLU A 24 -24.77 -37.75 -3.15
C GLU A 24 -23.43 -37.08 -2.79
N LEU A 25 -22.59 -37.74 -1.99
CA LEU A 25 -21.25 -37.25 -1.64
C LEU A 25 -20.38 -37.11 -2.89
N ARG A 26 -20.39 -38.09 -3.79
CA ARG A 26 -19.66 -38.01 -5.07
C ARG A 26 -20.10 -36.81 -5.91
N LYS A 27 -21.42 -36.55 -5.97
CA LYS A 27 -21.97 -35.39 -6.68
C LYS A 27 -21.49 -34.08 -6.07
N LYS A 28 -21.55 -33.94 -4.73
CA LYS A 28 -21.05 -32.74 -4.02
C LYS A 28 -19.56 -32.54 -4.25
N PHE A 29 -18.76 -33.61 -4.29
CA PHE A 29 -17.33 -33.54 -4.54
C PHE A 29 -17.02 -33.00 -5.94
N ALA A 30 -17.72 -33.52 -6.97
CA ALA A 30 -17.56 -33.04 -8.34
C ALA A 30 -17.94 -31.55 -8.50
N GLU A 31 -18.99 -31.09 -7.81
CA GLU A 31 -19.39 -29.67 -7.82
C GLU A 31 -18.32 -28.77 -7.17
N ILE A 32 -17.75 -29.20 -6.04
CA ILE A 32 -16.65 -28.48 -5.37
C ILE A 32 -15.43 -28.39 -6.28
N GLU A 33 -15.08 -29.48 -6.96
CA GLU A 33 -13.94 -29.53 -7.88
C GLU A 33 -14.12 -28.56 -9.07
N ALA A 34 -15.33 -28.50 -9.64
CA ALA A 34 -15.68 -27.55 -10.69
C ALA A 34 -15.58 -26.09 -10.20
N ARG A 35 -16.11 -25.77 -9.01
CA ARG A 35 -15.99 -24.42 -8.42
C ARG A 35 -14.56 -24.05 -8.12
N ASN A 36 -13.73 -24.99 -7.68
CA ASN A 36 -12.31 -24.76 -7.44
C ASN A 36 -11.56 -24.44 -8.73
N ALA A 37 -11.87 -25.13 -9.84
CA ALA A 37 -11.30 -24.82 -11.14
C ALA A 37 -11.69 -23.40 -11.61
N GLU A 38 -12.95 -23.01 -11.42
CA GLU A 38 -13.42 -21.66 -11.74
C GLU A 38 -12.72 -20.58 -10.91
N LEU A 39 -12.60 -20.78 -9.60
CA LEU A 39 -11.90 -19.84 -8.70
C LEU A 39 -10.44 -19.68 -9.08
N LYS A 40 -9.74 -20.78 -9.41
CA LYS A 40 -8.35 -20.72 -9.91
C LYS A 40 -8.26 -19.86 -11.18
N ALA A 41 -9.17 -20.03 -12.13
CA ALA A 41 -9.19 -19.23 -13.35
C ALA A 41 -9.47 -17.74 -13.07
N ARG A 42 -10.31 -17.42 -12.07
CA ARG A 42 -10.58 -16.03 -11.65
C ARG A 42 -9.37 -15.40 -10.96
N ILE A 43 -8.62 -16.16 -10.16
CA ILE A 43 -7.38 -15.70 -9.50
C ILE A 43 -6.37 -15.28 -10.57
N VAL A 44 -6.08 -16.14 -11.55
CA VAL A 44 -5.14 -15.82 -12.65
C VAL A 44 -5.54 -14.52 -13.37
N LYS A 45 -6.84 -14.36 -13.70
CA LYS A 45 -7.32 -13.13 -14.34
C LYS A 45 -7.20 -11.87 -13.48
N LEU A 46 -7.32 -12.02 -12.16
CA LEU A 46 -7.17 -10.89 -11.23
C LEU A 46 -5.69 -10.53 -11.04
N GLU A 47 -4.81 -11.52 -10.96
CA GLU A 47 -3.35 -11.32 -10.91
C GLU A 47 -2.86 -10.62 -12.17
N ASP A 48 -3.30 -11.05 -13.36
CA ASP A 48 -2.96 -10.38 -14.63
C ASP A 48 -3.43 -8.91 -14.65
N LYS A 49 -4.65 -8.64 -14.16
CA LYS A 49 -5.18 -7.28 -14.04
C LYS A 49 -4.42 -6.46 -12.99
N GLN A 50 -4.01 -7.06 -11.89
CA GLN A 50 -3.20 -6.41 -10.87
C GLN A 50 -1.82 -6.04 -11.43
N LEU A 51 -1.16 -6.97 -12.13
CA LEU A 51 0.10 -6.70 -12.82
C LEU A 51 -0.06 -5.59 -13.86
N GLN A 52 -1.13 -5.59 -14.65
CA GLN A 52 -1.42 -4.49 -15.57
C GLN A 52 -1.63 -3.16 -14.82
N ASN A 53 -2.40 -3.16 -13.73
CA ASN A 53 -2.70 -1.96 -12.95
C ASN A 53 -1.53 -1.45 -12.08
N GLU A 54 -0.55 -2.30 -11.73
CA GLU A 54 0.65 -1.88 -11.00
C GLU A 54 1.79 -1.53 -11.96
N ILE A 55 2.03 -2.35 -12.99
CA ILE A 55 3.18 -2.19 -13.89
C ILE A 55 2.94 -1.10 -14.94
N LEU A 56 1.75 -0.97 -15.57
CA LEU A 56 1.53 0.10 -16.54
C LEU A 56 1.73 1.50 -15.93
N PRO A 57 1.09 1.85 -14.80
CA PRO A 57 1.28 3.18 -14.24
C PRO A 57 2.66 3.34 -13.65
N MET A 58 3.32 2.31 -13.09
CA MET A 58 4.69 2.46 -12.60
C MET A 58 5.70 2.64 -13.73
N VAL A 59 5.59 1.92 -14.86
CA VAL A 59 6.50 2.05 -16.01
C VAL A 59 6.27 3.37 -16.76
N THR A 60 5.03 3.82 -16.89
CA THR A 60 4.72 5.14 -17.50
C THR A 60 4.99 6.30 -16.54
N MET A 61 4.84 6.12 -15.23
CA MET A 61 5.16 7.13 -14.23
C MET A 61 6.64 7.17 -13.85
N THR A 62 7.43 6.10 -13.98
CA THR A 62 8.86 6.14 -13.66
C THR A 62 9.63 7.03 -14.64
N GLY A 63 9.23 7.10 -15.91
CA GLY A 63 9.77 8.04 -16.89
C GLY A 63 9.39 9.51 -16.66
N ILE A 64 8.27 9.78 -15.98
CA ILE A 64 7.73 11.15 -15.75
C ILE A 64 7.95 11.64 -14.32
N LEU A 65 7.99 10.75 -13.32
CA LEU A 65 8.11 11.07 -11.89
C LEU A 65 9.52 10.88 -11.32
N THR A 66 10.45 10.24 -12.05
CA THR A 66 11.86 10.24 -11.62
C THR A 66 12.47 11.55 -12.08
N PRO A 67 12.78 12.49 -11.16
CA PRO A 67 13.31 13.78 -11.57
C PRO A 67 14.71 13.62 -12.14
N THR A 68 14.89 13.90 -13.41
CA THR A 68 16.19 13.84 -14.11
C THR A 68 16.84 15.22 -14.14
N PHE A 69 16.94 15.87 -12.97
CA PHE A 69 17.58 17.18 -12.87
C PHE A 69 19.06 17.13 -13.28
N HIS A 70 19.53 18.21 -13.91
CA HIS A 70 20.95 18.38 -14.22
C HIS A 70 21.81 18.30 -12.95
N VAL A 71 23.00 17.70 -13.06
CA VAL A 71 23.97 17.53 -11.94
C VAL A 71 24.38 18.86 -11.30
N TYR A 72 24.28 19.96 -12.05
CA TYR A 72 24.50 21.33 -11.57
C TYR A 72 23.70 21.64 -10.28
N TYR A 73 22.47 21.14 -10.16
CA TYR A 73 21.60 21.38 -9.00
C TYR A 73 21.84 20.42 -7.82
N SER A 74 22.84 19.52 -7.93
CA SER A 74 23.11 18.47 -6.92
C SER A 74 23.25 19.01 -5.50
N LYS A 75 23.87 20.18 -5.31
CA LYS A 75 24.03 20.81 -3.97
C LYS A 75 22.70 21.06 -3.27
N GLN A 76 21.68 21.56 -3.98
CA GLN A 76 20.35 21.81 -3.42
C GLN A 76 19.57 20.50 -3.31
N LEU A 77 19.63 19.67 -4.35
CA LEU A 77 18.91 18.41 -4.40
C LEU A 77 19.35 17.47 -3.28
N ASN A 78 20.64 17.37 -2.96
CA ASN A 78 21.13 16.48 -1.90
C ASN A 78 20.60 16.86 -0.51
N GLN A 79 20.12 18.09 -0.33
CA GLN A 79 19.55 18.57 0.92
C GLN A 79 18.01 18.47 0.96
N LEU A 80 17.37 18.19 -0.17
CA LEU A 80 15.91 18.09 -0.28
C LEU A 80 15.41 16.65 -0.09
N PRO A 81 14.30 16.43 0.64
CA PRO A 81 13.59 15.17 0.65
C PRO A 81 13.11 14.75 -0.74
N ARG A 82 13.00 13.43 -0.96
CA ARG A 82 12.55 12.86 -2.25
C ARG A 82 11.18 13.39 -2.68
N SER A 83 10.25 13.58 -1.74
CA SER A 83 8.91 14.12 -1.99
C SER A 83 8.95 15.51 -2.64
N ILE A 84 9.85 16.39 -2.17
CA ILE A 84 9.99 17.75 -2.69
C ILE A 84 10.60 17.74 -4.10
N LYS A 85 11.56 16.85 -4.37
CA LYS A 85 12.15 16.68 -5.71
C LYS A 85 11.08 16.28 -6.73
N ILE A 86 10.25 15.31 -6.37
CA ILE A 86 9.16 14.81 -7.23
C ILE A 86 8.09 15.90 -7.45
N ASP A 87 7.68 16.61 -6.41
CA ASP A 87 6.71 17.71 -6.55
C ASP A 87 7.26 18.85 -7.43
N THR A 88 8.52 19.20 -7.26
CA THR A 88 9.18 20.23 -8.06
C THR A 88 9.25 19.83 -9.53
N TRP A 89 9.63 18.58 -9.82
CA TRP A 89 9.67 18.05 -11.18
C TRP A 89 8.30 17.99 -11.84
N ARG A 90 7.28 17.52 -11.10
CA ARG A 90 5.89 17.52 -11.57
C ARG A 90 5.42 18.92 -11.92
N ARG A 91 5.78 19.93 -11.11
CA ARG A 91 5.45 21.34 -11.40
C ARG A 91 6.13 21.83 -12.68
N LEU A 92 7.37 21.44 -12.96
CA LEU A 92 8.05 21.83 -14.19
C LEU A 92 7.39 21.22 -15.43
N THR A 93 6.96 19.96 -15.34
CA THR A 93 6.48 19.18 -16.49
C THR A 93 4.96 19.17 -16.65
N SER A 94 4.19 19.69 -15.68
CA SER A 94 2.72 19.64 -15.68
C SER A 94 2.01 20.97 -15.37
N ARG A 95 2.73 22.10 -15.29
CA ARG A 95 2.11 23.43 -15.09
C ARG A 95 1.40 23.94 -16.36
N LYS A 96 0.73 25.11 -16.24
CA LYS A 96 0.06 25.79 -17.36
C LYS A 96 0.96 25.98 -18.59
N HIS A 97 2.25 26.20 -18.36
CA HIS A 97 3.29 26.20 -19.39
C HIS A 97 4.37 25.20 -18.96
N PRO A 98 4.21 23.91 -19.31
CA PRO A 98 5.16 22.89 -18.89
C PRO A 98 6.43 22.99 -19.73
N LEU A 99 7.58 22.82 -19.08
CA LEU A 99 8.84 22.59 -19.78
C LEU A 99 8.84 21.18 -20.38
N SER A 100 9.47 21.03 -21.53
CA SER A 100 9.82 19.71 -22.05
C SER A 100 10.75 18.99 -21.06
N ILE A 101 10.79 17.66 -21.14
CA ILE A 101 11.68 16.85 -20.29
C ILE A 101 13.14 17.29 -20.47
N GLU A 102 13.55 17.55 -21.70
CA GLU A 102 14.91 18.00 -22.03
C GLU A 102 15.24 19.36 -21.39
N GLN A 103 14.31 20.32 -21.48
CA GLN A 103 14.48 21.63 -20.85
C GLN A 103 14.52 21.51 -19.32
N ALA A 104 13.62 20.71 -18.72
CA ALA A 104 13.58 20.46 -17.28
C ALA A 104 14.83 19.71 -16.78
N SER A 105 15.44 18.87 -17.62
CA SER A 105 16.69 18.15 -17.36
C SER A 105 17.95 19.00 -17.60
N SER A 106 17.84 20.13 -18.28
CA SER A 106 18.96 21.03 -18.60
C SER A 106 19.17 22.11 -17.52
N ILE A 107 20.20 22.94 -17.69
CA ILE A 107 20.37 24.15 -16.89
C ILE A 107 19.42 25.21 -17.45
N HIS A 108 18.30 25.42 -16.76
CA HIS A 108 17.22 26.30 -17.23
C HIS A 108 16.78 27.25 -16.10
N PRO A 109 16.58 28.56 -16.38
CA PRO A 109 16.30 29.55 -15.34
C PRO A 109 15.02 29.23 -14.55
N GLU A 110 13.96 28.78 -15.22
CA GLU A 110 12.71 28.40 -14.52
C GLU A 110 12.88 27.17 -13.60
N VAL A 111 13.79 26.26 -13.94
CA VAL A 111 14.14 25.10 -13.09
C VAL A 111 14.86 25.61 -11.84
N GLU A 112 15.82 26.51 -12.02
CA GLU A 112 16.58 27.12 -10.94
C GLU A 112 15.71 27.92 -9.98
N ASP A 113 14.83 28.79 -10.50
CA ASP A 113 13.92 29.61 -9.71
C ASP A 113 13.00 28.74 -8.85
N LEU A 114 12.44 27.69 -9.45
CA LEU A 114 11.53 26.81 -8.74
C LEU A 114 12.24 25.95 -7.69
N LEU A 115 13.44 25.44 -8.00
CA LEU A 115 14.27 24.69 -7.05
C LEU A 115 14.72 25.58 -5.88
N ASN A 116 15.16 26.80 -6.15
CA ASN A 116 15.54 27.77 -5.13
C ASN A 116 14.37 28.10 -4.20
N LYS A 117 13.17 28.29 -4.77
CA LYS A 117 11.95 28.53 -4.00
C LYS A 117 11.59 27.32 -3.13
N ALA A 118 11.63 26.11 -3.69
CA ALA A 118 11.34 24.88 -2.96
C ALA A 118 12.36 24.64 -1.83
N PHE A 119 13.64 24.83 -2.12
CA PHE A 119 14.73 24.73 -1.16
C PHE A 119 14.59 25.74 -0.02
N GLY A 120 14.37 27.01 -0.34
CA GLY A 120 14.17 28.06 0.67
C GLY A 120 12.96 27.80 1.57
N ASN A 121 11.85 27.32 1.01
CA ASN A 121 10.67 26.94 1.78
C ASN A 121 10.93 25.76 2.71
N TYR A 122 11.64 24.74 2.22
CA TYR A 122 11.99 23.56 3.02
C TYR A 122 12.89 23.93 4.21
N ILE A 123 13.93 24.74 3.98
CA ILE A 123 14.83 25.19 5.05
C ILE A 123 14.05 26.00 6.09
N LYS A 124 13.21 26.96 5.67
CA LYS A 124 12.37 27.74 6.59
C LYS A 124 11.44 26.84 7.42
N GLN A 125 10.84 25.82 6.80
CA GLN A 125 9.98 24.88 7.49
C GLN A 125 10.76 24.01 8.48
N LYS A 126 11.94 23.53 8.08
CA LYS A 126 12.84 22.73 8.93
C LYS A 126 13.28 23.52 10.16
N GLU A 127 13.65 24.78 10.01
CA GLU A 127 14.00 25.65 11.15
C GLU A 127 12.81 25.88 12.08
N ARG A 128 11.60 26.11 11.54
CA ARG A 128 10.37 26.20 12.36
C ARG A 128 10.07 24.93 13.13
N GLN A 129 10.32 23.75 12.55
CA GLN A 129 10.13 22.47 13.24
C GLN A 129 11.14 22.28 14.36
N LYS A 130 12.38 22.74 14.20
CA LYS A 130 13.40 22.72 15.28
C LYS A 130 13.08 23.67 16.44
N MET A 131 12.39 24.77 16.16
CA MET A 131 11.97 25.74 17.20
C MET A 131 10.63 25.40 17.86
N LYS A 132 9.95 24.32 17.46
CA LYS A 132 8.82 23.84 18.24
C LYS A 132 9.36 23.40 19.61
N PRO A 133 8.91 24.00 20.71
CA PRO A 133 9.23 23.49 22.03
C PRO A 133 8.84 22.01 22.08
N ILE A 134 9.68 21.19 22.72
CA ILE A 134 9.31 19.85 23.18
C ILE A 134 8.39 20.05 24.38
N THR A 135 7.27 20.72 24.19
CA THR A 135 6.26 20.93 25.23
C THR A 135 4.92 20.73 24.55
N SER A 136 4.42 19.52 24.66
CA SER A 136 3.00 19.30 24.41
C SER A 136 2.45 18.34 25.44
N ASP A 137 3.18 17.28 25.81
CA ASP A 137 2.56 16.25 26.66
C ASP A 137 3.38 15.88 27.91
N CYS A 138 4.70 16.05 27.92
CA CYS A 138 5.56 15.67 29.07
C CYS A 138 5.79 16.78 30.11
N GLU A 139 5.63 18.06 29.75
CA GLU A 139 5.80 19.17 30.69
C GLU A 139 4.64 19.27 31.69
N THR A 140 3.43 18.88 31.28
CA THR A 140 2.23 18.89 32.13
C THR A 140 2.29 17.78 33.18
N SER A 141 2.75 16.57 32.82
CA SER A 141 2.89 15.45 33.77
C SER A 141 3.94 15.71 34.86
N LEU A 142 5.08 16.32 34.52
CA LEU A 142 6.14 16.59 35.51
C LEU A 142 5.74 17.66 36.54
N ARG A 143 4.85 18.60 36.19
CA ARG A 143 4.30 19.54 37.16
C ARG A 143 3.31 18.86 38.11
N GLN A 144 2.44 18.01 37.59
CA GLN A 144 1.44 17.30 38.37
C GLN A 144 2.09 16.31 39.37
N GLU A 145 3.10 15.55 38.93
CA GLU A 145 3.81 14.60 39.79
C GLU A 145 4.56 15.30 40.94
N ASN A 146 5.14 16.49 40.69
CA ASN A 146 5.79 17.29 41.73
C ASN A 146 4.80 17.93 42.72
N GLU A 147 3.59 18.27 42.27
CA GLU A 147 2.51 18.78 43.13
C GLU A 147 1.93 17.66 44.02
N GLU A 148 1.75 16.45 43.50
CA GLU A 148 1.30 15.29 44.28
C GLU A 148 2.33 14.85 45.35
N LEU A 149 3.63 14.89 45.01
CA LEU A 149 4.72 14.63 45.96
C LEU A 149 4.81 15.67 47.09
N CYS A 150 4.38 16.91 46.84
CA CYS A 150 4.38 17.97 47.85
C CYS A 150 3.25 17.78 48.88
N ILE A 151 2.10 17.25 48.46
CA ILE A 151 0.94 17.05 49.33
C ILE A 151 1.10 15.79 50.21
N SER A 152 1.78 14.75 49.72
CA SER A 152 1.98 13.50 50.47
C SER A 152 3.01 13.57 51.61
N LYS A 153 3.73 14.68 51.77
CA LYS A 153 4.78 14.86 52.79
C LYS A 153 4.41 15.84 53.92
N GLN A 154 3.15 16.29 53.97
CA GLN A 154 2.64 17.20 55.00
C GLN A 154 1.65 16.48 55.92
#